data_AF-A0A3C1BZK4-F1
#
_entry.id   AF-A0A3C1BZK4-F1
#
_cell.length_a   1.000
_cell.length_b   1.000
_cell.length_c   1.000
_cell.angle_alpha   90.00
_cell.angle_beta   90.00
_cell.angle_gamma   90.00
#
_symmetry.space_group_name_H-M   'P 1'
#
loop_
_entity.id
_entity.type
_entity.pdbx_description
1 polymer ?
#
loop_
_entity_poly.entity_id
_entity_poly.type
_entity_poly.pdbx_seq_one_letter_code
_entity_poly.pdbx_strand_id
1 'polypeptide(L)'
;NDAGIKTRRGFAWTPTSIHVILTNPWYIGQYVYNVHSDGKGIERRDESEWVCVERHHEPILSEDQFYRIKFLLMRNRRGTPTPGKSYARKHTHIFSGLMRCGICGSNMSASADKRRANGFCPSQYACASRRRKGTTCTNKYISDLAVGSFVLNYAANIIRAAHNSAADIQPDVLERKLLRGETFKSVESINSEAVQQLLTAFAAAGEAVEYRPQYAFTSSSGEGRDMDNLKARKRKLETALSRLNTLFLYDDEAMPEKDFIVERTPISSVSLRRQINGLQSLLRPVFQVAKTVQTF
;
A
#
# COMPACT_ATOMS: atom_id res chain seq x y z
N ASN A 1 -3.73 -27.68 12.46
CA ASN A 1 -5.20 -27.53 12.49
C ASN A 1 -5.90 -28.88 12.61
N ASP A 2 -5.24 -29.99 12.22
CA ASP A 2 -5.78 -31.35 12.26
C ASP A 2 -6.17 -31.82 13.66
N ALA A 3 -5.48 -31.34 14.70
CA ALA A 3 -5.83 -31.57 16.11
C ALA A 3 -7.13 -30.87 16.58
N GLY A 4 -7.85 -30.15 15.71
CA GLY A 4 -9.12 -29.50 16.04
C GLY A 4 -9.03 -28.25 16.94
N ILE A 5 -7.84 -27.91 17.45
CA ILE A 5 -7.62 -26.74 18.31
C ILE A 5 -7.76 -25.46 17.48
N LYS A 6 -8.68 -24.59 17.91
CA LYS A 6 -8.98 -23.29 17.26
C LYS A 6 -8.37 -22.15 18.05
N THR A 7 -8.23 -21.00 17.40
CA THR A 7 -7.86 -19.73 18.06
C THR A 7 -8.94 -19.28 19.03
N ARG A 8 -8.63 -18.31 19.91
CA ARG A 8 -9.60 -17.73 20.88
C ARG A 8 -10.93 -17.28 20.24
N ARG A 9 -10.89 -16.83 18.97
CA ARG A 9 -12.06 -16.37 18.21
C ARG A 9 -12.70 -17.46 17.34
N GLY A 10 -12.29 -18.72 17.49
CA GLY A 10 -12.85 -19.85 16.73
C GLY A 10 -12.32 -20.02 15.31
N PHE A 11 -11.33 -19.22 14.88
CA PHE A 11 -10.70 -19.37 13.57
C PHE A 11 -9.59 -20.43 13.57
N ALA A 12 -9.28 -20.96 12.39
CA ALA A 12 -8.13 -21.83 12.18
C ALA A 12 -6.81 -21.08 12.43
N TRP A 13 -5.78 -21.79 12.86
CA TRP A 13 -4.47 -21.20 13.06
C TRP A 13 -3.80 -20.83 11.74
N THR A 14 -3.20 -19.64 11.71
CA THR A 14 -2.37 -19.17 10.60
C THR A 14 -0.91 -19.06 11.02
N PRO A 15 0.07 -19.24 10.10
CA PRO A 15 1.48 -19.07 10.41
C PRO A 15 1.81 -17.69 11.01
N THR A 16 1.14 -16.64 10.54
CA THR A 16 1.32 -15.27 11.05
C THR A 16 0.89 -15.16 12.50
N SER A 17 -0.27 -15.70 12.87
CA SER A 17 -0.75 -15.67 14.26
C SER A 17 0.21 -16.40 15.20
N ILE A 18 0.73 -17.56 14.78
CA ILE A 18 1.71 -18.33 15.56
C ILE A 18 3.02 -17.55 15.67
N HIS A 19 3.49 -16.92 14.60
CA HIS A 19 4.72 -16.12 14.62
C HIS A 19 4.64 -14.95 15.60
N VAL A 20 3.49 -14.25 15.66
CA VAL A 20 3.26 -13.17 16.64
C VAL A 20 3.35 -13.69 18.07
N ILE A 21 2.79 -14.86 18.35
CA ILE A 21 2.87 -15.49 19.68
C ILE A 21 4.33 -15.83 20.02
N LEU A 22 5.03 -16.55 19.14
CA LEU A 22 6.39 -17.02 19.39
C LEU A 22 7.44 -15.90 19.51
N THR A 23 7.13 -14.69 19.03
CA THR A 23 8.04 -13.53 19.07
C THR A 23 7.67 -12.50 20.14
N ASN A 24 6.54 -12.69 20.84
CA ASN A 24 6.05 -11.74 21.83
C ASN A 24 6.84 -11.84 23.15
N PRO A 25 7.55 -10.78 23.58
CA PRO A 25 8.31 -10.76 24.84
C PRO A 25 7.42 -10.86 26.10
N TRP A 26 6.10 -10.69 25.97
CA TRP A 26 5.15 -10.97 27.04
C TRP A 26 5.36 -12.37 27.65
N TYR A 27 5.67 -13.39 26.84
CA TYR A 27 5.83 -14.76 27.34
C TYR A 27 7.06 -15.00 28.22
N ILE A 28 8.01 -14.05 28.25
CA ILE A 28 9.16 -14.05 29.17
C ILE A 28 9.00 -13.04 30.31
N GLY A 29 7.76 -12.59 30.58
CA GLY A 29 7.47 -11.66 31.67
C GLY A 29 7.81 -10.20 31.36
N GLN A 30 8.14 -9.86 30.10
CA GLN A 30 8.46 -8.49 29.70
C GLN A 30 7.22 -7.77 29.16
N TYR A 31 7.00 -6.53 29.59
CA TYR A 31 5.94 -5.68 29.07
C TYR A 31 6.52 -4.59 28.18
N VAL A 32 6.11 -4.54 26.91
CA VAL A 32 6.58 -3.54 25.94
C VAL A 32 5.41 -2.67 25.52
N TYR A 33 5.53 -1.35 25.69
CA TYR A 33 4.53 -0.37 25.25
C TYR A 33 5.19 0.80 24.51
N ASN A 34 4.36 1.71 23.97
CA ASN A 34 4.78 2.77 23.05
C ASN A 34 5.42 2.26 21.74
N VAL A 35 4.94 1.13 21.21
CA VAL A 35 5.46 0.53 19.97
C VAL A 35 4.91 1.21 18.71
N HIS A 36 3.72 1.83 18.78
CA HIS A 36 3.01 2.36 17.63
C HIS A 36 2.73 3.86 17.75
N SER A 37 2.87 4.61 16.64
CA SER A 37 2.73 6.07 16.59
C SER A 37 1.30 6.54 16.29
N ASP A 38 0.52 5.72 15.60
CA ASP A 38 -0.73 6.12 14.95
C ASP A 38 -2.01 5.79 15.74
N GLY A 39 -1.87 5.13 16.90
CA GLY A 39 -2.98 4.58 17.69
C GLY A 39 -3.79 3.48 16.98
N LYS A 40 -3.45 3.14 15.73
CA LYS A 40 -4.09 2.13 14.89
C LYS A 40 -3.24 0.86 14.74
N GLY A 41 -1.98 0.91 15.20
CA GLY A 41 -1.07 -0.22 15.21
C GLY A 41 -0.38 -0.50 13.88
N ILE A 42 -0.41 0.43 12.92
CA ILE A 42 0.11 0.23 11.56
C ILE A 42 1.55 0.72 11.48
N GLU A 43 1.80 1.96 11.91
CA GLU A 43 3.16 2.50 11.99
C GLU A 43 3.83 2.11 13.31
N ARG A 44 5.06 1.58 13.20
CA ARG A 44 5.93 1.29 14.33
C ARG A 44 6.87 2.46 14.58
N ARG A 45 7.01 2.87 15.84
CA ARG A 45 8.03 3.81 16.30
C ARG A 45 9.40 3.16 16.26
N ASP A 46 10.44 3.98 16.28
CA ASP A 46 11.82 3.52 16.45
C ASP A 46 11.95 2.71 17.75
N GLU A 47 12.80 1.67 17.75
CA GLU A 47 12.98 0.80 18.92
C GLU A 47 13.51 1.56 20.14
N SER A 48 14.23 2.67 19.95
CA SER A 48 14.68 3.55 21.03
C SER A 48 13.55 4.30 21.75
N GLU A 49 12.38 4.44 21.13
CA GLU A 49 11.19 5.04 21.76
C GLU A 49 10.35 4.02 22.55
N TRP A 50 10.67 2.72 22.43
CA TRP A 50 9.88 1.68 23.07
C TRP A 50 10.18 1.65 24.56
N VAL A 51 9.13 1.54 25.36
CA VAL A 51 9.30 1.38 26.81
C VAL A 51 9.15 -0.09 27.16
N CYS A 52 10.24 -0.67 27.64
CA CYS A 52 10.32 -2.08 28.04
C CYS A 52 10.41 -2.16 29.57
N VAL A 53 9.41 -2.80 30.19
CA VAL A 53 9.41 -3.12 31.62
C VAL A 53 9.76 -4.59 31.77
N GLU A 54 10.92 -4.87 32.33
CA GLU A 54 11.38 -6.22 32.62
C GLU A 54 10.69 -6.79 33.87
N ARG A 55 10.53 -8.12 33.90
CA ARG A 55 9.95 -8.87 35.04
C ARG A 55 8.60 -8.32 35.54
N HIS A 56 7.76 -7.90 34.61
CA HIS A 56 6.43 -7.37 34.90
C HIS A 56 5.47 -8.43 35.46
N HIS A 57 5.59 -9.69 35.01
CA HIS A 57 4.73 -10.79 35.45
C HIS A 57 5.46 -12.13 35.37
N GLU A 58 4.85 -13.17 35.94
CA GLU A 58 5.41 -14.53 35.93
C GLU A 58 5.58 -15.04 34.48
N PRO A 59 6.81 -15.40 34.08
CA PRO A 59 7.09 -15.82 32.71
C PRO A 59 6.52 -17.22 32.43
N ILE A 60 5.95 -17.41 31.24
CA ILE A 60 5.51 -18.73 30.76
C ILE A 60 6.70 -19.54 30.20
N LEU A 61 7.69 -18.84 29.64
CA LEU A 61 8.90 -19.40 29.07
C LEU A 61 10.13 -18.81 29.76
N SER A 62 11.18 -19.62 29.91
CA SER A 62 12.49 -19.07 30.26
C SER A 62 13.05 -18.19 29.13
N GLU A 63 13.87 -17.20 29.50
CA GLU A 63 14.54 -16.32 28.53
C GLU A 63 15.36 -17.15 27.51
N ASP A 64 16.11 -18.15 27.98
CA ASP A 64 16.91 -19.04 27.13
C ASP A 64 16.07 -19.75 26.06
N GLN A 65 14.91 -20.29 26.45
CA GLN A 65 14.00 -20.95 25.51
C GLN A 65 13.45 -19.97 24.48
N PHE A 66 13.08 -18.77 24.91
CA PHE A 66 12.55 -17.74 24.02
C PHE A 66 13.59 -17.24 23.02
N TYR A 67 14.81 -16.97 23.46
CA TYR A 67 15.90 -16.57 22.56
C TYR A 67 16.30 -17.70 21.61
N ARG A 68 16.27 -18.96 22.07
CA ARG A 68 16.45 -20.12 21.18
C ARG A 68 15.37 -20.21 20.10
N ILE A 69 14.11 -19.95 20.45
CA ILE A 69 13.00 -19.88 19.47
C ILE A 69 13.24 -18.75 18.47
N LYS A 70 13.58 -17.54 18.94
CA LYS A 70 13.91 -16.40 18.07
C LYS A 70 15.06 -16.74 17.12
N PHE A 71 16.12 -17.36 17.62
CA PHE A 71 17.26 -17.80 16.79
C PHE A 71 16.82 -18.78 15.70
N LEU A 72 16.02 -19.81 16.04
CA LEU A 72 15.51 -20.76 15.07
C LEU A 72 14.62 -20.10 14.02
N LEU A 73 13.76 -19.16 14.43
CA LEU A 73 12.92 -18.39 13.51
C LEU A 73 13.76 -17.53 12.55
N MET A 74 14.80 -16.86 13.06
CA MET A 74 15.72 -16.08 12.25
C MET A 74 16.48 -16.97 11.27
N ARG A 75 17.00 -18.12 11.71
CA ARG A 75 17.69 -19.09 10.85
C ARG A 75 16.79 -19.65 9.76
N ASN A 76 15.52 -19.92 10.08
CA ASN A 76 14.55 -20.47 9.13
C ASN A 76 14.02 -19.42 8.14
N ARG A 77 14.33 -18.13 8.36
CA ARG A 77 13.94 -17.04 7.47
C ARG A 77 14.73 -17.15 6.16
N ARG A 78 14.03 -17.37 5.04
CA ARG A 78 14.69 -17.39 3.72
C ARG A 78 14.84 -15.95 3.20
N GLY A 79 16.08 -15.49 3.09
CA GLY A 79 16.46 -14.18 2.56
C GLY A 79 16.22 -13.00 3.53
N THR A 80 16.85 -11.85 3.23
CA THR A 80 16.72 -10.59 3.99
C THR A 80 15.73 -9.66 3.28
N PRO A 81 14.47 -9.56 3.73
CA PRO A 81 13.50 -8.63 3.20
C PRO A 81 13.94 -7.19 3.42
N THR A 82 13.78 -6.36 2.40
CA THR A 82 13.82 -4.90 2.47
C THR A 82 12.78 -4.39 3.49
N PRO A 83 12.99 -3.24 4.15
CA PRO A 83 11.96 -2.60 4.98
C PRO A 83 10.60 -2.56 4.25
N GLY A 84 9.53 -2.95 4.94
CA GLY A 84 8.18 -3.03 4.37
C GLY A 84 7.84 -4.30 3.59
N LYS A 85 8.77 -5.25 3.43
CA LYS A 85 8.49 -6.56 2.82
C LYS A 85 8.60 -7.67 3.86
N SER A 86 7.66 -8.61 3.85
CA SER A 86 7.71 -9.78 4.74
C SER A 86 8.70 -10.86 4.28
N TYR A 87 9.15 -10.80 3.02
CA TYR A 87 10.01 -11.81 2.40
C TYR A 87 10.88 -11.25 1.27
N ALA A 88 12.12 -11.72 1.14
CA ALA A 88 12.99 -11.43 -0.01
C ALA A 88 12.79 -12.48 -1.11
N ARG A 89 12.28 -12.06 -2.26
CA ARG A 89 12.08 -12.98 -3.38
C ARG A 89 13.42 -13.32 -4.03
N LYS A 90 13.78 -14.61 -4.03
CA LYS A 90 14.97 -15.14 -4.72
C LYS A 90 14.90 -14.96 -6.26
N HIS A 91 13.69 -14.97 -6.80
CA HIS A 91 13.44 -14.85 -8.24
C HIS A 91 12.53 -13.63 -8.51
N THR A 92 12.92 -12.83 -9.50
CA THR A 92 12.10 -11.73 -10.01
C THR A 92 11.25 -12.27 -11.16
N HIS A 93 9.93 -12.11 -11.05
CA HIS A 93 8.96 -12.54 -12.05
C HIS A 93 8.22 -11.30 -12.56
N ILE A 94 8.36 -11.00 -13.85
CA ILE A 94 7.96 -9.71 -14.45
C ILE A 94 6.46 -9.48 -14.31
N PHE A 95 5.63 -10.51 -14.51
CA PHE A 95 4.17 -10.39 -14.41
C PHE A 95 3.60 -10.76 -13.03
N SER A 96 4.45 -10.91 -12.02
CA SER A 96 3.99 -11.27 -10.66
C SER A 96 3.12 -10.17 -10.06
N GLY A 97 1.86 -10.51 -9.76
CA GLY A 97 0.91 -9.59 -9.12
C GLY A 97 0.12 -8.73 -10.12
N LEU A 98 0.45 -8.80 -11.41
CA LEU A 98 -0.31 -8.16 -12.48
C LEU A 98 -1.40 -9.08 -13.03
N MET A 99 -1.15 -10.39 -13.08
CA MET A 99 -2.07 -11.34 -13.70
C MET A 99 -3.20 -11.82 -12.78
N ARG A 100 -4.40 -11.93 -13.37
CA ARG A 100 -5.60 -12.48 -12.75
C ARG A 100 -6.09 -13.70 -13.52
N CYS A 101 -6.71 -14.63 -12.80
CA CYS A 101 -7.28 -15.83 -13.38
C CYS A 101 -8.58 -15.49 -14.12
N GLY A 102 -8.66 -15.81 -15.42
CA GLY A 102 -9.87 -15.60 -16.21
C GLY A 102 -11.08 -16.46 -15.82
N ILE A 103 -10.88 -17.54 -15.03
CA ILE A 103 -11.97 -18.43 -14.60
C ILE A 103 -12.56 -17.99 -13.26
N CYS A 104 -11.72 -17.74 -12.25
CA CYS A 104 -12.20 -17.49 -10.88
C CYS A 104 -11.85 -16.09 -10.35
N GLY A 105 -11.28 -15.22 -11.19
CA GLY A 105 -10.90 -13.84 -10.84
C GLY A 105 -9.73 -13.69 -9.85
N SER A 106 -9.28 -14.77 -9.21
CA SER A 106 -8.21 -14.71 -8.21
C SER A 106 -6.85 -14.38 -8.83
N ASN A 107 -5.97 -13.75 -8.05
CA ASN A 107 -4.61 -13.44 -8.49
C ASN A 107 -3.84 -14.69 -8.93
N MET A 108 -2.99 -14.56 -9.93
CA MET A 108 -2.06 -15.62 -10.32
C MET A 108 -0.75 -15.48 -9.55
N SER A 109 -0.33 -16.58 -8.91
CA SER A 109 0.96 -16.68 -8.22
C SER A 109 2.06 -17.09 -9.21
N ALA A 110 3.19 -16.38 -9.18
CA ALA A 110 4.37 -16.71 -9.94
C ALA A 110 5.29 -17.69 -9.18
N SER A 111 5.93 -18.59 -9.91
CA SER A 111 7.05 -19.40 -9.41
C SER A 111 8.02 -19.73 -10.55
N ALA A 112 9.21 -20.20 -10.23
CA ALA A 112 10.11 -20.77 -11.22
C ALA A 112 9.48 -22.05 -11.80
N ASP A 113 9.60 -22.24 -13.12
CA ASP A 113 9.21 -23.46 -13.82
C ASP A 113 10.30 -24.55 -13.64
N LYS A 114 10.11 -25.72 -14.25
CA LYS A 114 11.16 -26.74 -14.30
C LYS A 114 12.35 -26.21 -15.10
N ARG A 115 13.56 -26.46 -14.56
CA ARG A 115 14.80 -26.17 -15.26
C ARG A 115 14.88 -27.02 -16.53
N ARG A 116 15.09 -26.36 -17.67
CA ARG A 116 15.27 -27.01 -18.97
C ARG A 116 16.68 -27.57 -19.11
N ALA A 117 16.91 -28.42 -20.12
CA ALA A 117 18.21 -29.05 -20.39
C ALA A 117 19.34 -28.01 -20.60
N ASN A 118 19.03 -26.87 -21.20
CA ASN A 118 19.96 -25.75 -21.39
C ASN A 118 20.17 -24.87 -20.13
N GLY A 119 19.66 -25.31 -18.97
CA GLY A 119 19.77 -24.57 -17.72
C GLY A 119 18.77 -23.42 -17.54
N PHE A 120 18.01 -23.05 -18.58
CA PHE A 120 17.01 -21.99 -18.55
C PHE A 120 15.79 -22.39 -17.71
N CYS A 121 15.31 -21.46 -16.88
CA CYS A 121 14.22 -21.69 -15.94
C CYS A 121 13.22 -20.52 -16.02
N PRO A 122 12.21 -20.61 -16.90
CA PRO A 122 11.26 -19.51 -17.09
C PRO A 122 10.34 -19.35 -15.86
N SER A 123 9.68 -18.19 -15.77
CA SER A 123 8.58 -18.04 -14.82
C SER A 123 7.37 -18.86 -15.26
N GLN A 124 6.66 -19.43 -14.30
CA GLN A 124 5.33 -20.02 -14.50
C GLN A 124 4.32 -19.30 -13.60
N TYR A 125 3.11 -19.17 -14.10
CA TYR A 125 2.03 -18.50 -13.40
C TYR A 125 0.84 -19.43 -13.27
N ALA A 126 0.29 -19.51 -12.07
CA ALA A 126 -0.88 -20.34 -11.79
C ALA A 126 -1.89 -19.59 -10.94
N CYS A 127 -3.16 -19.95 -11.07
CA CYS A 127 -4.21 -19.49 -10.18
C CYS A 127 -3.85 -19.74 -8.70
N ALA A 128 -3.80 -18.68 -7.88
CA ALA A 128 -3.47 -18.80 -6.47
C ALA A 128 -4.56 -19.55 -5.69
N SER A 129 -5.83 -19.39 -6.07
CA SER A 129 -6.94 -20.17 -5.49
C SER A 129 -6.73 -21.67 -5.72
N ARG A 130 -6.40 -22.06 -6.95
CA ARG A 130 -6.09 -23.46 -7.30
C ARG A 130 -4.91 -24.00 -6.49
N ARG A 131 -3.81 -23.23 -6.39
CA ARG A 131 -2.63 -23.66 -5.62
C ARG A 131 -2.89 -23.80 -4.12
N ARG A 132 -3.74 -22.95 -3.53
CA ARG A 132 -3.99 -22.95 -2.07
C ARG A 132 -5.14 -23.85 -1.65
N LYS A 133 -6.21 -23.93 -2.44
CA LYS A 133 -7.48 -24.59 -2.11
C LYS A 133 -7.71 -25.89 -2.88
N GLY A 134 -6.77 -26.30 -3.74
CA GLY A 134 -6.68 -27.65 -4.27
C GLY A 134 -7.67 -28.07 -5.36
N THR A 135 -8.87 -27.50 -5.48
CA THR A 135 -9.90 -28.12 -6.36
C THR A 135 -10.89 -27.21 -7.07
N THR A 136 -11.10 -25.95 -6.67
CA THR A 136 -12.23 -25.15 -7.20
C THR A 136 -12.00 -24.46 -8.54
N CYS A 137 -10.75 -24.35 -9.02
CA CYS A 137 -10.44 -23.64 -10.26
C CYS A 137 -9.68 -24.55 -11.23
N THR A 138 -10.20 -24.68 -12.44
CA THR A 138 -9.67 -25.52 -13.52
C THR A 138 -8.59 -24.84 -14.36
N ASN A 139 -8.26 -23.57 -14.05
CA ASN A 139 -7.37 -22.78 -14.88
C ASN A 139 -5.96 -23.40 -14.95
N LYS A 140 -5.41 -23.52 -16.16
CA LYS A 140 -4.10 -24.13 -16.43
C LYS A 140 -2.96 -23.18 -16.03
N TYR A 141 -1.78 -23.76 -15.91
CA TYR A 141 -0.53 -23.02 -15.73
C TYR A 141 -0.13 -22.41 -17.06
N ILE A 142 0.44 -21.20 -17.03
CA ILE A 142 0.98 -20.53 -18.22
C ILE A 142 2.41 -20.09 -17.98
N SER A 143 3.27 -20.23 -18.99
CA SER A 143 4.68 -19.84 -18.90
C SER A 143 4.89 -18.38 -19.31
N ASP A 144 5.98 -17.80 -18.80
CA ASP A 144 6.45 -16.45 -19.17
C ASP A 144 6.70 -16.29 -20.66
N LEU A 145 7.07 -17.36 -21.36
CA LEU A 145 7.34 -17.30 -22.80
C LEU A 145 6.06 -17.05 -23.61
N ALA A 146 4.94 -17.61 -23.16
CA ALA A 146 3.65 -17.41 -23.81
C ALA A 146 3.07 -16.03 -23.45
N VAL A 147 3.07 -15.67 -22.16
CA VAL A 147 2.56 -14.37 -21.70
C VAL A 147 3.43 -13.22 -22.20
N GLY A 148 4.74 -13.37 -22.10
CA GLY A 148 5.71 -12.35 -22.48
C GLY A 148 5.65 -12.04 -23.96
N SER A 149 5.61 -13.07 -24.82
CA SER A 149 5.47 -12.84 -26.27
C SER A 149 4.16 -12.14 -26.61
N PHE A 150 3.04 -12.52 -25.98
CA PHE A 150 1.76 -11.84 -26.17
C PHE A 150 1.80 -10.37 -25.73
N VAL A 151 2.20 -10.11 -24.48
CA VAL A 151 2.16 -8.77 -23.88
C VAL A 151 3.15 -7.82 -24.56
N LEU A 152 4.38 -8.27 -24.85
CA LEU A 152 5.39 -7.43 -25.49
C LEU A 152 5.03 -7.08 -26.93
N ASN A 153 4.49 -8.04 -27.70
CA ASN A 153 4.01 -7.74 -29.05
C ASN A 153 2.80 -6.79 -29.01
N TYR A 154 1.91 -6.94 -28.03
CA TYR A 154 0.75 -6.07 -27.89
C TYR A 154 1.19 -4.64 -27.53
N ALA A 155 2.11 -4.50 -26.57
CA ALA A 155 2.71 -3.22 -26.23
C ALA A 155 3.44 -2.58 -27.43
N ALA A 156 4.19 -3.37 -28.22
CA ALA A 156 4.83 -2.88 -29.44
C ALA A 156 3.80 -2.42 -30.48
N ASN A 157 2.67 -3.11 -30.62
CA ASN A 157 1.59 -2.69 -31.52
C ASN A 157 0.90 -1.41 -31.03
N ILE A 158 0.72 -1.22 -29.72
CA ILE A 158 0.23 0.04 -29.14
C ILE A 158 1.19 1.18 -29.49
N ILE A 159 2.49 1.00 -29.28
CA ILE A 159 3.50 2.03 -29.58
C ILE A 159 3.51 2.39 -31.07
N ARG A 160 3.49 1.38 -31.96
CA ARG A 160 3.41 1.61 -33.41
C ARG A 160 2.11 2.31 -33.83
N ALA A 161 1.00 1.95 -33.20
CA ALA A 161 -0.29 2.59 -33.44
C ALA A 161 -0.25 4.06 -32.99
N ALA A 162 0.34 4.34 -31.83
CA ALA A 162 0.51 5.68 -31.29
C ALA A 162 1.33 6.58 -32.23
N HIS A 163 2.47 6.11 -32.75
CA HIS A 163 3.30 6.88 -33.68
C HIS A 163 2.64 7.13 -35.04
N ASN A 164 1.75 6.23 -35.49
CA ASN A 164 1.04 6.34 -36.76
C ASN A 164 -0.43 6.72 -36.56
N SER A 165 -0.72 7.46 -35.48
CA SER A 165 -2.07 7.93 -35.17
C SER A 165 -2.44 9.05 -36.13
N ALA A 166 -3.25 8.76 -37.14
CA ALA A 166 -4.00 9.82 -37.80
C ALA A 166 -5.06 10.35 -36.83
N ALA A 167 -5.41 11.63 -36.93
CA ALA A 167 -6.38 12.29 -36.03
C ALA A 167 -7.79 11.67 -36.03
N ASP A 168 -8.09 10.74 -36.95
CA ASP A 168 -9.40 10.13 -37.15
C ASP A 168 -9.34 8.60 -37.35
N ILE A 169 -8.62 7.90 -36.46
CA ILE A 169 -8.60 6.43 -36.49
C ILE A 169 -9.92 5.88 -35.93
N GLN A 170 -10.64 5.14 -36.76
CA GLN A 170 -11.83 4.39 -36.34
C GLN A 170 -11.46 3.23 -35.38
N PRO A 171 -12.31 2.93 -34.36
CA PRO A 171 -12.03 1.89 -33.36
C PRO A 171 -11.68 0.51 -33.97
N ASP A 172 -12.42 0.08 -35.00
CA ASP A 172 -12.20 -1.23 -35.66
C ASP A 172 -10.86 -1.30 -36.40
N VAL A 173 -10.37 -0.15 -36.88
CA VAL A 173 -9.05 -0.05 -37.54
C VAL A 173 -7.95 -0.15 -36.49
N LEU A 174 -8.12 0.50 -35.34
CA LEU A 174 -7.18 0.41 -34.23
C LEU A 174 -7.11 -1.03 -33.70
N GLU A 175 -8.25 -1.67 -33.46
CA GLU A 175 -8.30 -3.06 -32.99
C GLU A 175 -7.53 -4.01 -33.93
N ARG A 176 -7.74 -3.91 -35.24
CA ARG A 176 -7.00 -4.69 -36.24
C ARG A 176 -5.50 -4.41 -36.21
N LYS A 177 -5.09 -3.16 -35.97
CA LYS A 177 -3.67 -2.80 -35.81
C LYS A 177 -3.07 -3.40 -34.53
N LEU A 178 -3.83 -3.41 -33.43
CA LEU A 178 -3.41 -3.95 -32.14
C LEU A 178 -3.27 -5.48 -32.15
N LEU A 179 -4.19 -6.17 -32.82
CA LEU A 179 -4.19 -7.64 -32.97
C LEU A 179 -3.34 -8.13 -34.16
N ARG A 180 -2.45 -7.29 -34.70
CA ARG A 180 -1.58 -7.68 -35.81
C ARG A 180 -0.48 -8.64 -35.33
N GLY A 181 -0.43 -9.84 -35.92
CA GLY A 181 0.66 -10.80 -35.73
C GLY A 181 0.17 -12.20 -35.36
N GLU A 182 1.07 -13.19 -35.44
CA GLU A 182 0.70 -14.59 -35.20
C GLU A 182 0.27 -14.86 -33.76
N THR A 183 0.78 -14.09 -32.81
CA THR A 183 0.49 -14.21 -31.38
C THR A 183 -0.97 -13.92 -31.03
N PHE A 184 -1.71 -13.24 -31.91
CA PHE A 184 -3.09 -12.82 -31.67
C PHE A 184 -4.12 -13.61 -32.49
N LYS A 185 -3.70 -14.64 -33.24
CA LYS A 185 -4.60 -15.44 -34.11
C LYS A 185 -5.78 -16.05 -33.35
N SER A 186 -5.62 -16.34 -32.06
CA SER A 186 -6.67 -16.93 -31.21
C SER A 186 -7.49 -15.89 -30.44
N VAL A 187 -7.25 -14.60 -30.65
CA VAL A 187 -7.99 -13.51 -29.99
C VAL A 187 -9.14 -13.10 -30.91
N GLU A 188 -10.37 -13.20 -30.42
CA GLU A 188 -11.56 -12.84 -31.17
C GLU A 188 -11.73 -11.32 -31.25
N SER A 189 -11.68 -10.63 -30.12
CA SER A 189 -11.80 -9.17 -30.04
C SER A 189 -11.21 -8.59 -28.76
N ILE A 190 -11.03 -7.27 -28.76
CA ILE A 190 -10.69 -6.46 -27.60
C ILE A 190 -11.97 -5.78 -27.09
N ASN A 191 -12.08 -5.56 -25.78
CA ASN A 191 -13.17 -4.79 -25.22
C ASN A 191 -13.23 -3.39 -25.89
N SER A 192 -14.38 -3.06 -26.48
CA SER A 192 -14.61 -1.81 -27.20
C SER A 192 -14.38 -0.57 -26.33
N GLU A 193 -14.72 -0.62 -25.05
CA GLU A 193 -14.46 0.46 -24.09
C GLU A 193 -12.95 0.69 -23.92
N ALA A 194 -12.15 -0.39 -23.87
CA ALA A 194 -10.71 -0.27 -23.74
C ALA A 194 -10.06 0.32 -25.01
N VAL A 195 -10.59 -0.03 -26.20
CA VAL A 195 -10.14 0.55 -27.48
C VAL A 195 -10.45 2.05 -27.52
N GLN A 196 -11.65 2.45 -27.09
CA GLN A 196 -12.03 3.86 -27.01
C GLN A 196 -11.18 4.64 -26.00
N GLN A 197 -10.93 4.10 -24.81
CA GLN A 197 -10.03 4.71 -23.83
C GLN A 197 -8.62 4.92 -24.40
N LEU A 198 -8.13 3.98 -25.19
CA LEU A 198 -6.82 4.06 -25.82
C LEU A 198 -6.78 5.11 -26.95
N LEU A 199 -7.85 5.25 -27.74
CA LEU A 199 -7.99 6.34 -28.72
C LEU A 199 -7.99 7.72 -28.05
N THR A 200 -8.75 7.87 -26.97
CA THR A 200 -8.76 9.11 -26.18
C THR A 200 -7.37 9.42 -25.62
N ALA A 201 -6.66 8.39 -25.16
CA ALA A 201 -5.28 8.55 -24.68
C ALA A 201 -4.32 8.98 -25.79
N PHE A 202 -4.46 8.43 -27.01
CA PHE A 202 -3.65 8.84 -28.16
C PHE A 202 -3.93 10.29 -28.58
N ALA A 203 -5.21 10.70 -28.61
CA ALA A 203 -5.59 12.08 -28.92
C ALA A 203 -5.08 13.07 -27.87
N ALA A 204 -5.14 12.70 -26.58
CA ALA A 204 -4.65 13.54 -25.48
C ALA A 204 -3.12 13.60 -25.40
N ALA A 205 -2.41 12.59 -25.91
CA ALA A 205 -0.96 12.50 -25.78
C ALA A 205 -0.20 13.52 -26.65
N GLY A 206 -0.78 14.06 -27.73
CA GLY A 206 -0.08 15.01 -28.61
C GLY A 206 1.31 14.51 -29.08
N GLU A 207 2.30 15.39 -29.19
CA GLU A 207 3.72 15.05 -29.40
C GLU A 207 4.44 14.65 -28.08
N ALA A 208 3.80 13.95 -27.15
CA ALA A 208 4.47 13.48 -25.93
C ALA A 208 5.45 12.34 -26.25
N VAL A 209 6.66 12.71 -26.67
CA VAL A 209 7.75 11.78 -27.04
C VAL A 209 8.47 11.21 -25.81
N GLU A 210 8.28 11.77 -24.61
CA GLU A 210 9.08 11.38 -23.44
C GLU A 210 8.25 10.73 -22.33
N TYR A 211 8.38 9.40 -22.18
CA TYR A 211 7.89 8.67 -21.01
C TYR A 211 8.61 9.19 -19.75
N ARG A 212 7.92 10.02 -18.96
CA ARG A 212 8.40 10.46 -17.65
C ARG A 212 7.76 9.61 -16.55
N PRO A 213 8.52 8.68 -15.94
CA PRO A 213 7.98 7.82 -14.91
C PRO A 213 7.57 8.63 -13.67
N GLN A 214 6.48 8.22 -13.02
CA GLN A 214 5.87 8.96 -11.90
C GLN A 214 6.81 9.23 -10.71
N TYR A 215 7.88 8.45 -10.54
CA TYR A 215 8.88 8.71 -9.50
C TYR A 215 9.75 9.95 -9.78
N ALA A 216 9.76 10.49 -11.00
CA ALA A 216 10.39 11.78 -11.28
C ALA A 216 9.62 12.97 -10.67
N PHE A 217 8.37 12.77 -10.22
CA PHE A 217 7.56 13.81 -9.56
C PHE A 217 7.71 13.85 -8.04
N THR A 218 8.48 12.94 -7.42
CA THR A 218 8.64 12.97 -5.96
C THR A 218 9.45 14.16 -5.45
N SER A 219 10.08 14.94 -6.34
CA SER A 219 10.75 16.20 -6.00
C SER A 219 9.88 17.45 -6.20
N SER A 220 8.68 17.37 -6.81
CA SER A 220 7.84 18.56 -7.05
C SER A 220 6.38 18.44 -6.60
N SER A 221 5.90 17.27 -6.16
CA SER A 221 4.54 17.14 -5.60
C SER A 221 4.48 17.38 -4.07
N GLY A 222 5.20 18.39 -3.57
CA GLY A 222 5.13 18.83 -2.17
C GLY A 222 3.81 19.54 -1.86
N GLU A 223 3.33 20.38 -2.77
CA GLU A 223 2.22 21.30 -2.49
C GLU A 223 0.87 20.61 -2.24
N GLY A 224 0.55 19.55 -3.00
CA GLY A 224 -0.69 18.79 -2.80
C GLY A 224 -0.70 17.97 -1.51
N ARG A 225 0.44 17.33 -1.18
CA ARG A 225 0.59 16.56 0.07
C ARG A 225 0.63 17.47 1.29
N ASP A 226 1.29 18.62 1.18
CA ASP A 226 1.34 19.61 2.26
C ASP A 226 -0.03 20.20 2.53
N MET A 227 -0.81 20.51 1.48
CA MET A 227 -2.20 20.99 1.66
C MET A 227 -3.11 19.94 2.28
N ASP A 228 -3.00 18.67 1.90
CA ASP A 228 -3.80 17.60 2.49
C ASP A 228 -3.38 17.29 3.94
N ASN A 229 -2.07 17.36 4.23
CA ASN A 229 -1.53 17.24 5.58
C ASN A 229 -1.99 18.40 6.47
N LEU A 230 -1.99 19.63 5.97
CA LEU A 230 -2.47 20.82 6.67
C LEU A 230 -3.99 20.75 6.93
N LYS A 231 -4.78 20.31 5.95
CA LYS A 231 -6.23 20.08 6.11
C LYS A 231 -6.52 18.99 7.15
N ALA A 232 -5.76 17.89 7.13
CA ALA A 232 -5.88 16.83 8.13
C ALA A 232 -5.51 17.31 9.54
N ARG A 233 -4.45 18.14 9.67
CA ARG A 233 -4.05 18.74 10.94
C ARG A 233 -5.09 19.73 11.48
N LYS A 234 -5.69 20.54 10.60
CA LYS A 234 -6.82 21.42 10.94
C LYS A 234 -8.02 20.63 11.49
N ARG A 235 -8.46 19.59 10.79
CA ARG A 235 -9.60 18.74 11.24
C ARG A 235 -9.35 18.10 12.61
N LYS A 236 -8.13 17.63 12.86
CA LYS A 236 -7.73 17.06 14.17
C LYS A 236 -7.84 18.11 15.28
N LEU A 237 -7.35 19.32 15.04
CA LEU A 237 -7.42 20.42 16.01
C LEU A 237 -8.87 20.85 16.27
N GLU A 238 -9.71 20.95 15.23
CA GLU A 238 -11.13 21.27 15.38
C GLU A 238 -11.88 20.21 16.19
N THR A 239 -11.57 18.92 15.97
CA THR A 239 -12.16 17.82 16.74
C THR A 239 -11.70 17.84 18.20
N ALA A 240 -10.42 18.14 18.45
CA ALA A 240 -9.89 18.28 19.81
C ALA A 240 -10.52 19.47 20.54
N LEU A 241 -10.71 20.60 19.85
CA LEU A 241 -11.34 21.80 20.37
C LEU A 241 -12.82 21.54 20.68
N SER A 242 -13.54 20.82 19.81
CA SER A 242 -14.91 20.40 20.08
C SER A 242 -15.01 19.47 21.29
N ARG A 243 -14.07 18.54 21.47
CA ARG A 243 -14.04 17.64 22.63
C ARG A 243 -13.73 18.37 23.94
N LEU A 244 -12.79 19.31 23.90
CA LEU A 244 -12.49 20.21 25.00
C LEU A 244 -13.70 21.08 25.35
N ASN A 245 -14.40 21.62 24.35
CA ASN A 245 -15.63 22.37 24.59
C ASN A 245 -16.74 21.51 25.19
N THR A 246 -16.90 20.26 24.76
CA THR A 246 -17.90 19.36 25.35
C THR A 246 -17.55 18.95 26.78
N LEU A 247 -16.27 18.71 27.09
CA LEU A 247 -15.80 18.50 28.47
C LEU A 247 -16.00 19.77 29.32
N PHE A 248 -15.75 20.95 28.75
CA PHE A 248 -15.93 22.21 29.43
C PHE A 248 -17.41 22.55 29.71
N LEU A 249 -18.32 22.19 28.81
CA LEU A 249 -19.74 22.56 28.88
C LEU A 249 -20.63 21.51 29.56
N TYR A 250 -20.23 20.23 29.58
CA TYR A 250 -21.11 19.12 29.94
C TYR A 250 -20.48 18.06 30.85
N ASP A 251 -19.31 18.29 31.43
CA ASP A 251 -18.73 17.36 32.41
C ASP A 251 -19.29 17.64 33.82
N ASP A 252 -19.70 16.59 34.52
CA ASP A 252 -20.48 16.67 35.78
C ASP A 252 -19.64 17.18 36.98
N GLU A 253 -18.31 17.32 36.81
CA GLU A 253 -17.37 17.95 37.76
C GLU A 253 -16.86 19.33 37.28
N ALA A 254 -17.66 20.10 36.53
CA ALA A 254 -17.24 21.41 36.01
C ALA A 254 -16.93 22.44 37.12
N MET A 255 -15.74 23.07 37.02
CA MET A 255 -15.30 24.20 37.84
C MET A 255 -16.30 25.37 37.77
N PRO A 256 -16.66 26.01 38.90
CA PRO A 256 -17.59 27.14 38.91
C PRO A 256 -17.14 28.30 38.01
N GLU A 257 -18.08 28.93 37.31
CA GLU A 257 -17.84 29.99 36.31
C GLU A 257 -16.91 31.11 36.79
N LYS A 258 -16.97 31.47 38.07
CA LYS A 258 -16.13 32.50 38.70
C LYS A 258 -14.63 32.15 38.70
N ASP A 259 -14.29 30.89 38.98
CA ASP A 259 -12.91 30.44 39.14
C ASP A 259 -12.27 30.24 37.75
N PHE A 260 -13.08 29.82 36.78
CA PHE A 260 -12.71 29.78 35.38
C PHE A 260 -12.40 31.16 34.78
N ILE A 261 -13.17 32.20 35.10
CA ILE A 261 -12.92 33.56 34.59
C ILE A 261 -11.57 34.09 35.10
N VAL A 262 -11.20 33.78 36.34
CA VAL A 262 -9.94 34.16 36.95
C VAL A 262 -8.76 33.46 36.27
N GLU A 263 -8.85 32.16 35.99
CA GLU A 263 -7.76 31.42 35.32
C GLU A 263 -7.70 31.61 33.79
N ARG A 264 -8.81 31.98 33.14
CA ARG A 264 -8.91 32.18 31.68
C ARG A 264 -8.26 33.47 31.18
N THR A 265 -8.22 34.51 32.01
CA THR A 265 -7.66 35.82 31.63
C THR A 265 -6.18 35.78 31.20
N PRO A 266 -5.27 35.03 31.87
CA PRO A 266 -3.88 34.90 31.41
C PRO A 266 -3.72 33.98 30.18
N ILE A 267 -4.56 32.95 30.03
CA ILE A 267 -4.41 31.92 28.98
C ILE A 267 -4.99 32.39 27.63
N SER A 268 -6.10 33.14 27.66
CA SER A 268 -6.87 33.49 26.45
C SER A 268 -6.32 34.66 25.63
N SER A 269 -5.58 35.58 26.25
CA SER A 269 -5.25 36.86 25.62
C SER A 269 -4.06 36.80 24.65
N VAL A 270 -3.09 35.90 24.86
CA VAL A 270 -1.79 35.98 24.15
C VAL A 270 -1.44 34.76 23.29
N SER A 271 -1.79 33.54 23.70
CA SER A 271 -1.19 32.33 23.12
C SER A 271 -1.90 31.81 21.85
N LEU A 272 -3.22 31.55 21.94
CA LEU A 272 -3.97 30.92 20.84
C LEU A 272 -4.22 31.87 19.66
N ARG A 273 -4.49 33.16 19.92
CA ARG A 273 -4.68 34.16 18.85
C ARG A 273 -3.39 34.44 18.08
N ARG A 274 -2.23 34.44 18.74
CA ARG A 274 -0.92 34.55 18.05
C ARG A 274 -0.65 33.34 17.17
N GLN A 275 -0.96 32.13 17.64
CA GLN A 275 -0.75 30.91 16.86
C GLN A 275 -1.70 30.82 15.65
N ILE A 276 -2.96 31.22 15.80
CA ILE A 276 -3.93 31.25 14.70
C ILE A 276 -3.57 32.35 13.68
N ASN A 277 -3.22 33.56 14.13
CA ASN A 277 -2.81 34.65 13.24
C ASN A 277 -1.48 34.35 12.53
N GLY A 278 -0.54 33.67 13.18
CA GLY A 278 0.71 33.20 12.58
C GLY A 278 0.50 32.13 11.51
N LEU A 279 -0.46 31.22 11.69
CA LEU A 279 -0.81 30.23 10.66
C LEU A 279 -1.56 30.87 9.48
N GLN A 280 -2.39 31.89 9.72
CA GLN A 280 -3.07 32.65 8.67
C GLN A 280 -2.11 33.52 7.86
N SER A 281 -1.07 34.09 8.46
CA SER A 281 -0.04 34.86 7.74
C SER A 281 0.85 33.98 6.87
N LEU A 282 1.14 32.74 7.29
CA LEU A 282 1.88 31.74 6.51
C LEU A 282 1.10 31.21 5.29
N LEU A 283 -0.24 31.26 5.34
CA LEU A 283 -1.10 30.84 4.23
C LEU A 283 -1.31 31.96 3.18
N ARG A 284 -1.06 33.24 3.52
CA ARG A 284 -1.27 34.37 2.61
C ARG A 284 -0.43 34.33 1.32
N PRO A 285 0.89 34.02 1.38
CA PRO A 285 1.72 33.93 0.17
C PRO A 285 1.24 32.84 -0.79
N VAL A 286 0.77 31.70 -0.27
CA VAL A 286 0.28 30.55 -1.05
C VAL A 286 -0.97 30.92 -1.86
N PHE A 287 -1.87 31.72 -1.28
CA PHE A 287 -3.07 32.20 -1.99
C PHE A 287 -2.77 33.34 -2.97
N GLN A 288 -1.71 34.14 -2.75
CA GLN A 288 -1.33 35.23 -3.65
C GLN A 288 -0.72 34.68 -4.95
N VAL A 289 0.11 33.63 -4.86
CA VAL A 289 0.72 32.94 -6.01
C VAL A 289 -0.34 32.23 -6.86
N ALA A 290 -1.37 31.65 -6.25
CA ALA A 290 -2.48 31.01 -6.98
C ALA A 290 -3.32 31.99 -7.81
N LYS A 291 -3.36 33.29 -7.47
CA LYS A 291 -4.07 34.31 -8.26
C LYS A 291 -3.26 34.88 -9.41
N THR A 292 -1.91 34.85 -9.34
CA THR A 292 -1.06 35.42 -10.41
C THR A 292 -0.90 34.47 -11.60
N VAL A 293 -1.10 33.15 -11.40
CA VAL A 293 -1.01 32.13 -12.46
C VAL A 293 -2.30 32.05 -13.31
N GLN A 294 -3.37 32.76 -12.93
CA GLN A 294 -4.63 32.81 -13.71
C GLN A 294 -4.76 34.05 -14.62
N THR A 295 -3.74 34.92 -14.69
CA THR A 295 -3.73 36.11 -15.56
C THR A 295 -2.45 36.26 -16.38
N PHE A 296 -1.90 35.14 -16.86
CA PHE A 296 -0.96 35.09 -17.98
C PHE A 296 -1.34 33.95 -18.92
#